data_AF-A0A397FIV0-F1
#
_entry.id   AF-A0A397FIV0-F1
#
_cell.length_a   1.000
_cell.length_b   1.000
_cell.length_c   1.000
_cell.angle_alpha   90.00
_cell.angle_beta   90.00
_cell.angle_gamma   90.00
#
_symmetry.space_group_name_H-M   'P 1'
#
loop_
_entity.id
_entity.type
_entity.pdbx_description
1 polymer ?
#
loop_
_entity_poly.entity_id
_entity_poly.type
_entity_poly.pdbx_seq_one_letter_code
_entity_poly.pdbx_strand_id
1 'polypeptide(L)'
;MEPLALELYHDAVLHWPAQGQVILAQHSSSHIVVYQAYNAAIANALVTAQNYHDPAVAAAGFIPTRMTWIKPNFLWMMYRSSWAQARNQECIIAVTLLRDKFDAVVRDGVLSSFDATSSTRSEWQDQVAHSNVRIQWDPDHLPDGRKHAA
;
A
#
# COMPACT_ATOMS: atom_id res chain seq x y z
N MET A 1 15.84 13.06 5.09
CA MET A 1 15.38 11.68 4.82
C MET A 1 16.62 10.86 4.56
N GLU A 2 16.75 9.68 5.17
CA GLU A 2 17.86 8.77 4.85
C GLU A 2 17.76 8.35 3.37
N PRO A 3 18.90 8.19 2.66
CA PRO A 3 18.88 7.63 1.32
C PRO A 3 18.28 6.22 1.31
N LEU A 4 17.45 5.94 0.30
CA LEU A 4 16.96 4.59 0.07
C LEU A 4 18.06 3.78 -0.64
N ALA A 5 18.37 2.60 -0.11
CA ALA A 5 19.28 1.65 -0.77
C ALA A 5 18.55 1.03 -1.96
N LEU A 6 19.09 1.18 -3.16
CA LEU A 6 18.50 0.64 -4.38
C LEU A 6 19.25 -0.61 -4.82
N GLU A 7 18.50 -1.60 -5.29
CA GLU A 7 19.02 -2.81 -5.91
C GLU A 7 18.22 -3.12 -7.19
N LEU A 8 18.80 -3.90 -8.09
CA LEU A 8 18.07 -4.35 -9.27
C LEU A 8 17.03 -5.39 -8.86
N TYR A 9 15.87 -5.37 -9.53
CA TYR A 9 14.80 -6.33 -9.27
C TYR A 9 15.26 -7.79 -9.36
N HIS A 10 16.11 -8.11 -10.35
CA HIS A 10 16.64 -9.47 -10.52
C HIS A 10 17.52 -9.92 -9.35
N ASP A 11 18.18 -8.99 -8.66
CA ASP A 11 19.01 -9.28 -7.49
C ASP A 11 18.12 -9.39 -6.23
N ALA A 12 17.14 -8.49 -6.11
CA ALA A 12 16.17 -8.45 -5.00
C ALA A 12 15.46 -9.79 -4.80
N VAL A 13 14.92 -10.34 -5.89
CA VAL A 13 14.13 -11.57 -5.88
C VAL A 13 14.92 -12.78 -5.35
N LEU A 14 16.27 -12.77 -5.45
CA LEU A 14 17.10 -13.90 -4.99
C LEU A 14 17.16 -14.05 -3.47
N HIS A 15 16.90 -12.98 -2.71
CA HIS A 15 16.96 -12.99 -1.26
C HIS A 15 15.61 -12.74 -0.58
N TRP A 16 14.55 -12.54 -1.37
CA TRP A 16 13.19 -12.46 -0.84
C TRP A 16 12.78 -13.77 -0.14
N PRO A 17 11.97 -13.69 0.92
CA PRO A 17 11.43 -14.88 1.57
C PRO A 17 10.67 -15.75 0.57
N ALA A 18 11.04 -17.03 0.50
CA ALA A 18 10.40 -17.97 -0.43
C ALA A 18 8.96 -18.34 -0.04
N GLN A 19 8.58 -18.17 1.23
CA GLN A 19 7.28 -18.55 1.77
C GLN A 19 6.85 -17.61 2.90
N GLY A 20 5.55 -17.57 3.17
CA GLY A 20 4.95 -16.86 4.30
C GLY A 20 4.22 -15.58 3.91
N GLN A 21 3.65 -14.92 4.90
CA GLN A 21 2.98 -13.62 4.76
C GLN A 21 3.98 -12.51 5.09
N VAL A 22 4.63 -11.99 4.05
CA VAL A 22 5.70 -10.99 4.17
C VAL A 22 5.31 -9.70 3.49
N ILE A 23 5.76 -8.57 4.05
CA ILE A 23 5.57 -7.25 3.46
C ILE A 23 6.85 -6.88 2.72
N LEU A 24 6.81 -6.91 1.39
CA LEU A 24 7.90 -6.43 0.54
C LEU A 24 7.75 -4.92 0.33
N ALA A 25 8.78 -4.16 0.70
CA ALA A 25 8.77 -2.70 0.60
C ALA A 25 10.17 -2.12 0.39
N GLN A 26 10.24 -0.99 -0.30
CA GLN A 26 11.43 -0.15 -0.26
C GLN A 26 11.44 0.62 1.07
N HIS A 27 12.50 0.48 1.87
CA HIS A 27 12.59 1.13 3.17
C HIS A 27 14.03 1.44 3.60
N SER A 28 14.17 2.31 4.61
CA SER A 28 15.40 2.52 5.38
C SER A 28 15.20 2.03 6.82
N SER A 29 16.06 2.45 7.75
CA SER A 29 15.87 2.24 9.19
C SER A 29 14.68 3.04 9.74
N SER A 30 14.37 4.18 9.13
CA SER A 30 13.45 5.19 9.67
C SER A 30 12.23 5.44 8.79
N HIS A 31 12.27 5.05 7.51
CA HIS A 31 11.19 5.33 6.56
C HIS A 31 10.82 4.10 5.73
N ILE A 32 9.59 4.08 5.22
CA ILE A 32 9.09 3.10 4.26
C ILE A 32 8.34 3.82 3.14
N VAL A 33 8.46 3.32 1.92
CA VAL A 33 7.71 3.82 0.76
C VAL A 33 6.49 2.93 0.55
N VAL A 34 5.34 3.59 0.38
CA VAL A 34 4.11 2.94 -0.07
C VAL A 34 3.56 3.67 -1.28
N TYR A 35 2.73 3.00 -2.05
CA TYR A 35 2.22 3.49 -3.32
C TYR A 35 0.69 3.57 -3.30
N GLN A 36 0.19 4.62 -3.94
CA GLN A 36 -1.23 4.85 -4.19
C GLN A 36 -1.43 5.26 -5.65
N ALA A 37 -2.63 5.03 -6.17
CA ALA A 37 -2.98 5.41 -7.54
C ALA A 37 -4.14 6.40 -7.52
N TYR A 38 -4.02 7.46 -8.32
CA TYR A 38 -4.99 8.53 -8.44
C TYR A 38 -5.14 8.98 -9.89
N ASN A 39 -6.19 9.75 -10.17
CA ASN A 39 -6.26 10.54 -11.39
C ASN A 39 -5.24 11.70 -11.35
N ALA A 40 -5.00 12.31 -12.51
CA ALA A 40 -4.03 13.40 -12.65
C ALA A 40 -4.33 14.63 -11.76
N ALA A 41 -5.60 14.97 -11.54
CA ALA A 41 -5.97 16.14 -10.74
C ALA A 41 -5.56 15.96 -9.27
N ILE A 42 -5.92 14.83 -8.65
CA ILE A 42 -5.56 14.52 -7.26
C ILE A 42 -4.04 14.34 -7.14
N ALA A 43 -3.41 13.63 -8.09
CA ALA A 43 -1.97 13.39 -8.09
C ALA A 43 -1.16 14.70 -8.11
N ASN A 44 -1.50 15.62 -9.03
CA ASN A 44 -0.81 16.91 -9.16
C ASN A 44 -1.00 17.78 -7.91
N ALA A 45 -2.22 17.81 -7.36
CA ALA A 45 -2.51 18.56 -6.12
C ALA A 45 -1.72 18.00 -4.94
N LEU A 46 -1.67 16.66 -4.79
CA LEU A 46 -0.92 15.99 -3.72
C LEU A 46 0.58 16.24 -3.82
N VAL A 47 1.17 16.12 -5.01
CA VAL A 47 2.61 16.36 -5.20
C VAL A 47 2.97 17.82 -4.90
N THR A 48 2.11 18.77 -5.27
CA THR A 48 2.33 20.20 -5.03
C THR A 48 2.19 20.56 -3.55
N ALA A 49 1.12 20.10 -2.90
CA ALA A 49 0.81 20.46 -1.51
C ALA A 49 1.60 19.63 -0.49
N GLN A 50 2.01 18.41 -0.87
CA GLN A 50 2.61 17.41 0.03
C GLN A 50 1.79 17.15 1.30
N ASN A 51 0.47 17.31 1.23
CA ASN A 51 -0.44 17.19 2.35
C ASN A 51 -1.83 16.74 1.89
N TYR A 52 -2.32 15.60 2.37
CA TYR A 52 -3.65 15.06 2.03
C TYR A 52 -4.81 15.92 2.54
N HIS A 53 -4.59 16.72 3.57
CA HIS A 53 -5.60 17.58 4.18
C HIS A 53 -5.63 19.00 3.59
N ASP A 54 -4.80 19.28 2.59
CA ASP A 54 -4.80 20.58 1.93
C ASP A 54 -6.13 20.84 1.18
N PRO A 55 -6.73 22.04 1.28
CA PRO A 55 -7.95 22.37 0.56
C PRO A 55 -7.87 22.16 -0.95
N ALA A 56 -6.70 22.34 -1.58
CA ALA A 56 -6.51 22.11 -3.01
C ALA A 56 -6.63 20.62 -3.37
N VAL A 57 -6.20 19.73 -2.48
CA VAL A 57 -6.32 18.27 -2.66
C VAL A 57 -7.78 17.82 -2.54
N ALA A 58 -8.51 18.38 -1.57
CA ALA A 58 -9.95 18.15 -1.46
C ALA A 58 -10.70 18.71 -2.69
N ALA A 59 -10.35 19.92 -3.15
CA ALA A 59 -10.93 20.52 -4.35
C ALA A 59 -10.64 19.71 -5.63
N ALA A 60 -9.51 19.00 -5.69
CA ALA A 60 -9.18 18.06 -6.77
C ALA A 60 -10.00 16.75 -6.72
N GLY A 61 -10.84 16.55 -5.70
CA GLY A 61 -11.75 15.42 -5.57
C GLY A 61 -11.29 14.33 -4.60
N PHE A 62 -10.27 14.56 -3.79
CA PHE A 62 -9.89 13.63 -2.73
C PHE A 62 -10.93 13.65 -1.60
N ILE A 63 -11.35 12.46 -1.14
CA ILE A 63 -12.35 12.30 -0.07
C ILE A 63 -11.67 11.66 1.14
N PRO A 64 -11.39 12.41 2.22
CA PRO A 64 -10.60 11.91 3.35
C PRO A 64 -11.31 10.80 4.16
N THR A 65 -12.64 10.75 4.11
CA THR A 65 -13.43 9.71 4.79
C THR A 65 -13.50 8.40 3.99
N ARG A 66 -13.03 8.39 2.74
CA ARG A 66 -13.01 7.20 1.91
C ARG A 66 -11.79 6.34 2.29
N MET A 67 -12.04 5.08 2.64
CA MET A 67 -10.98 4.09 2.83
C MET A 67 -10.05 4.08 1.62
N THR A 68 -8.75 4.22 1.88
CA THR A 68 -7.72 4.28 0.85
C THR A 68 -6.70 3.18 1.08
N TRP A 69 -6.44 2.39 0.04
CA TRP A 69 -5.46 1.31 0.08
C TRP A 69 -4.07 1.85 -0.26
N ILE A 70 -3.10 1.57 0.60
CA ILE A 70 -1.66 1.73 0.31
C ILE A 70 -1.06 0.38 -0.06
N LYS A 71 -0.07 0.36 -0.95
CA LYS A 71 0.68 -0.86 -1.28
C LYS A 71 2.16 -0.66 -1.03
N PRO A 72 2.81 -1.53 -0.26
CA PRO A 72 4.23 -1.40 0.03
C PRO A 72 5.12 -1.76 -1.17
N ASN A 73 4.60 -2.54 -2.13
CA ASN A 73 5.31 -2.97 -3.33
C ASN A 73 4.83 -2.22 -4.59
N PHE A 74 5.78 -1.73 -5.40
CA PHE A 74 5.49 -0.98 -6.63
C PHE A 74 4.80 -1.83 -7.71
N LEU A 75 5.27 -3.05 -7.96
CA LEU A 75 4.70 -3.93 -8.98
C LEU A 75 3.31 -4.41 -8.60
N TRP A 76 3.05 -4.63 -7.31
CA TRP A 76 1.69 -4.88 -6.82
C TRP A 76 0.77 -3.67 -7.10
N MET A 77 1.24 -2.43 -6.89
CA MET A 77 0.46 -1.25 -7.27
C MET A 77 0.24 -1.14 -8.77
N MET A 78 1.26 -1.36 -9.58
CA MET A 78 1.13 -1.34 -11.04
C MET A 78 0.14 -2.39 -11.53
N TYR A 79 0.20 -3.63 -11.02
CA TYR A 79 -0.77 -4.66 -11.37
C TYR A 79 -2.21 -4.22 -11.04
N ARG A 80 -2.45 -3.68 -9.84
CA ARG A 80 -3.81 -3.29 -9.40
C ARG A 80 -4.36 -2.04 -10.08
N SER A 81 -3.50 -1.20 -10.66
CA SER A 81 -3.91 -0.05 -11.49
C SER A 81 -4.00 -0.37 -12.98
N SER A 82 -3.92 -1.65 -13.37
CA SER A 82 -3.80 -2.06 -14.78
C SER A 82 -2.66 -1.33 -15.48
N TRP A 83 -1.49 -1.30 -14.84
CA TRP A 83 -0.31 -0.59 -15.31
C TRP A 83 -0.54 0.90 -15.55
N ALA A 84 -1.24 1.55 -14.61
CA ALA A 84 -1.65 2.94 -14.70
C ALA A 84 -2.57 3.27 -15.89
N GLN A 85 -3.30 2.28 -16.42
CA GLN A 85 -4.31 2.47 -17.46
C GLN A 85 -5.75 2.41 -16.94
N ALA A 86 -5.94 1.98 -15.68
CA ALA A 86 -7.26 1.95 -15.08
C ALA A 86 -7.80 3.37 -14.83
N ARG A 87 -9.08 3.58 -15.14
CA ARG A 87 -9.76 4.86 -14.92
C ARG A 87 -9.64 5.32 -13.46
N ASN A 88 -9.26 6.58 -13.27
CA ASN A 88 -8.96 7.24 -11.99
C ASN A 88 -7.75 6.70 -11.21
N GLN A 89 -6.87 5.94 -11.87
CA GLN A 89 -5.66 5.35 -11.28
C GLN A 89 -4.45 5.48 -12.23
N GLU A 90 -4.43 6.55 -13.03
CA GLU A 90 -3.44 6.77 -14.08
C GLU A 90 -2.10 7.34 -13.58
N CYS A 91 -2.05 7.83 -12.34
CA CYS A 91 -0.86 8.39 -11.73
C CYS A 91 -0.52 7.65 -10.44
N ILE A 92 0.69 7.09 -10.35
CA ILE A 92 1.18 6.40 -9.16
C ILE A 92 2.01 7.35 -8.31
N ILE A 93 1.59 7.54 -7.07
CA ILE A 93 2.29 8.37 -6.09
C ILE A 93 3.06 7.47 -5.13
N ALA A 94 4.34 7.74 -4.98
CA ALA A 94 5.17 7.18 -3.92
C ALA A 94 5.06 8.08 -2.67
N VAL A 95 4.59 7.52 -1.56
CA VAL A 95 4.40 8.19 -0.29
C VAL A 95 5.43 7.64 0.68
N THR A 96 6.23 8.52 1.28
CA THR A 96 7.18 8.13 2.31
C THR A 96 6.53 8.29 3.68
N LEU A 97 6.50 7.22 4.46
CA LEU A 97 5.99 7.19 5.83
C LEU A 97 7.14 6.93 6.80
N LEU A 98 6.97 7.38 8.05
CA LEU A 98 7.83 6.94 9.14
C LEU A 98 7.61 5.43 9.36
N ARG A 99 8.71 4.69 9.48
CA ARG A 99 8.68 3.22 9.56
C ARG A 99 7.94 2.75 10.81
N ASP A 100 8.22 3.36 11.96
CA ASP A 100 7.58 3.02 13.23
C ASP A 100 6.05 3.22 13.19
N LYS A 101 5.56 4.24 12.47
CA LYS A 101 4.12 4.51 12.31
C LYS A 101 3.47 3.51 11.38
N PHE A 102 4.14 3.13 10.28
CA PHE A 102 3.66 2.06 9.42
C PHE A 102 3.56 0.73 10.19
N ASP A 103 4.61 0.37 10.94
CA ASP A 103 4.63 -0.87 11.71
C ASP A 103 3.54 -0.89 12.80
N ALA A 104 3.24 0.26 13.42
CA ALA A 104 2.12 0.39 14.36
C ALA A 104 0.76 0.17 13.66
N VAL A 105 0.55 0.80 12.50
CA VAL A 105 -0.67 0.62 11.69
C VAL A 105 -0.88 -0.84 11.29
N VAL A 106 0.17 -1.54 10.86
CA VAL A 106 0.08 -2.97 10.52
C VAL A 106 -0.22 -3.83 11.74
N ARG A 107 0.36 -3.51 12.90
CA ARG A 107 0.11 -4.26 14.14
C ARG A 107 -1.33 -4.14 14.63
N ASP A 108 -1.92 -2.95 14.48
CA ASP A 108 -3.29 -2.65 14.94
C ASP A 108 -4.36 -2.98 13.87
N GLY A 109 -3.94 -3.42 12.69
CA GLY A 109 -4.83 -3.70 11.58
C GLY A 109 -5.59 -5.02 11.71
N VAL A 110 -6.81 -5.05 11.16
CA VAL A 110 -7.66 -6.25 11.14
C VAL A 110 -7.70 -6.85 9.74
N LEU A 111 -7.61 -8.17 9.62
CA LEU A 111 -7.71 -8.83 8.32
C LEU A 111 -9.06 -8.52 7.66
N SER A 112 -9.00 -8.10 6.40
CA SER A 112 -10.17 -7.79 5.56
C SER A 112 -10.96 -9.02 5.14
N SER A 113 -10.40 -10.22 5.35
CA SER A 113 -11.00 -11.52 5.11
C SER A 113 -11.08 -12.32 6.41
N PHE A 114 -12.18 -13.05 6.60
CA PHE A 114 -12.36 -13.92 7.76
C PHE A 114 -11.36 -15.08 7.76
N ASP A 115 -10.70 -15.30 8.89
CA ASP A 115 -9.84 -16.43 9.17
C ASP A 115 -10.35 -17.16 10.43
N ALA A 116 -10.86 -18.38 10.22
CA ALA A 116 -11.43 -19.20 11.28
C ALA A 116 -10.40 -19.72 12.30
N THR A 117 -9.11 -19.62 12.00
CA THR A 117 -8.04 -20.02 12.92
C THR A 117 -7.73 -18.96 13.98
N SER A 118 -8.08 -17.71 13.71
CA SER A 118 -7.72 -16.55 14.53
C SER A 118 -8.88 -16.02 15.38
N SER A 119 -10.14 -16.19 14.95
CA SER A 119 -11.33 -15.73 15.69
C SER A 119 -12.63 -16.36 15.18
N THR A 120 -13.73 -16.14 15.91
CA THR A 120 -15.07 -16.46 15.40
C THR A 120 -15.53 -15.42 14.36
N ARG A 121 -16.50 -15.80 13.52
CA ARG A 121 -17.05 -14.88 12.51
C ARG A 121 -17.65 -13.61 13.12
N SER A 122 -18.31 -13.71 14.28
CA SER A 122 -18.90 -12.54 14.96
C SER A 122 -17.82 -11.58 15.45
N GLU A 123 -16.81 -12.11 16.15
CA GLU A 123 -15.70 -11.30 16.67
C GLU A 123 -14.94 -10.61 15.53
N TRP A 124 -14.67 -11.31 14.43
CA TRP A 124 -14.05 -10.72 13.24
C TRP A 124 -14.90 -9.59 12.64
N GLN A 125 -16.22 -9.77 12.52
CA GLN A 125 -17.13 -8.73 12.00
C GLN A 125 -17.11 -7.48 12.89
N ASP A 126 -17.15 -7.68 14.20
CA ASP A 126 -17.09 -6.59 15.18
C ASP A 126 -15.74 -5.86 15.10
N GLN A 127 -14.62 -6.58 15.01
CA GLN A 127 -13.29 -6.00 14.83
C GLN A 127 -13.18 -5.18 13.53
N VAL A 128 -13.66 -5.70 12.40
CA VAL A 128 -13.63 -5.01 11.10
C VAL A 128 -14.53 -3.76 11.09
N ALA A 129 -15.64 -3.78 11.84
CA ALA A 129 -16.55 -2.64 11.96
C ALA A 129 -15.96 -1.49 12.78
N HIS A 130 -15.13 -1.80 13.78
CA HIS A 130 -14.54 -0.81 14.69
C HIS A 130 -13.09 -0.42 14.35
N SER A 131 -12.46 -1.11 13.39
CA SER A 131 -11.09 -0.81 12.99
C SER A 131 -11.01 0.26 11.90
N ASN A 132 -10.09 1.20 12.09
CA ASN A 132 -9.70 2.19 11.08
C ASN A 132 -8.71 1.61 10.05
N VAL A 133 -8.11 0.45 10.32
CA VAL A 133 -7.06 -0.14 9.50
C VAL A 133 -7.43 -1.57 9.12
N ARG A 134 -7.41 -1.85 7.82
CA ARG A 134 -7.69 -3.17 7.27
C ARG A 134 -6.47 -3.70 6.54
N ILE A 135 -6.19 -4.99 6.73
CA ILE A 135 -5.08 -5.70 6.10
C ILE A 135 -5.63 -6.67 5.07
N GLN A 136 -5.07 -6.64 3.86
CA GLN A 136 -5.40 -7.59 2.80
C GLN A 136 -4.10 -8.23 2.32
N TRP A 137 -4.05 -9.55 2.43
CA TRP A 137 -2.99 -10.33 1.80
C TRP A 137 -3.34 -10.57 0.33
N ASP A 138 -2.40 -10.26 -0.56
CA ASP A 138 -2.45 -10.45 -2.00
C ASP A 138 -1.04 -10.89 -2.41
N PRO A 139 -0.87 -11.81 -3.39
CA PRO A 139 0.44 -12.09 -3.96
C PRO A 139 1.14 -10.82 -4.49
N ASP A 140 2.46 -10.81 -4.39
CA ASP A 140 3.27 -9.90 -5.19
C ASP A 140 3.25 -10.29 -6.68
N HIS A 141 3.66 -9.36 -7.53
CA HIS A 141 3.62 -9.51 -8.98
C HIS A 141 4.98 -9.30 -9.62
N LEU A 142 5.25 -10.08 -10.66
CA LEU A 142 6.38 -9.91 -11.56
C LEU A 142 6.12 -8.72 -12.51
N PRO A 143 7.16 -8.17 -13.18
CA PRO A 143 7.02 -7.11 -14.18
C PRO A 143 6.08 -7.44 -15.34
N ASP A 144 5.84 -8.72 -15.64
CA ASP A 144 4.90 -9.17 -16.66
C ASP A 144 3.46 -9.38 -16.13
N GLY A 145 3.22 -9.07 -14.86
CA GLY A 145 1.93 -9.17 -14.19
C GLY A 145 1.59 -10.56 -13.63
N ARG A 146 2.40 -11.59 -13.91
CA ARG A 146 2.23 -12.90 -13.27
C ARG A 146 2.42 -12.77 -11.77
N LYS A 147 1.74 -13.62 -11.01
CA LYS A 147 1.95 -13.73 -9.57
C LYS A 147 3.38 -14.20 -9.32
N HIS A 148 4.06 -13.56 -8.38
CA HIS A 148 5.25 -14.14 -7.79
C HIS A 148 4.81 -15.41 -7.06
N ALA A 149 5.39 -16.55 -7.42
CA ALA A 149 5.13 -17.80 -6.73
C ALA A 149 5.76 -17.70 -5.34
N ALA A 150 4.92 -17.62 -4.31
CA ALA A 150 5.28 -17.98 -2.95
C ALA A 150 4.93 -19.46 -2.72
#